data_AF-A0A482Z478-F1
#
_entry.id   AF-A0A482Z478-F1
#
_cell.length_a   1.000
_cell.length_b   1.000
_cell.length_c   1.000
_cell.angle_alpha   90.00
_cell.angle_beta   90.00
_cell.angle_gamma   90.00
#
_symmetry.space_group_name_H-M   'P 1'
#
loop_
_entity.id
_entity.type
_entity.pdbx_description
1 polymer ?
#
loop_
_entity_poly.entity_id
_entity_poly.type
_entity_poly.pdbx_seq_one_letter_code
_entity_poly.pdbx_strand_id
1 'polypeptide(L)' 'LSNGKLPLEASGNIDENTILAVAKTGVDYISTGSITKNIQAIDLSLRFN' A
#
# COMPACT_ATOMS: atom_id res chain seq x y z
N LEU A 1 0.59 1.01 -20.45
CA LEU A 1 -0.33 0.10 -19.72
C LEU A 1 -1.20 -0.66 -20.72
N SER A 2 -2.05 -1.58 -20.27
CA SER A 2 -2.88 -2.49 -21.10
C SER A 2 -3.92 -1.78 -22.00
N ASN A 3 -3.89 -0.45 -22.12
CA ASN A 3 -4.92 0.39 -22.76
C ASN A 3 -6.33 0.07 -22.23
N GLY A 4 -6.44 -0.20 -20.93
CA GLY A 4 -7.71 -0.54 -20.27
C GLY A 4 -8.28 -1.91 -20.65
N LYS A 5 -7.54 -2.75 -21.37
CA LYS A 5 -8.03 -4.09 -21.79
C LYS A 5 -8.07 -5.08 -20.64
N LEU A 6 -7.18 -4.92 -19.66
CA LEU A 6 -7.06 -5.80 -18.50
C LEU A 6 -6.62 -4.97 -17.28
N PRO A 7 -7.13 -5.30 -16.08
CA PRO A 7 -6.63 -4.69 -14.86
C PRO A 7 -5.16 -5.07 -14.62
N LEU A 8 -4.37 -4.11 -14.17
CA LEU A 8 -2.95 -4.27 -13.88
C LEU A 8 -2.69 -4.07 -12.39
N GLU A 9 -1.90 -4.98 -11.85
CA GLU A 9 -1.42 -4.92 -10.47
C GLU A 9 0.09 -4.68 -10.48
N ALA A 10 0.56 -3.70 -9.70
CA ALA A 10 1.97 -3.52 -9.37
C ALA A 10 2.26 -4.09 -7.98
N SER A 11 3.33 -4.88 -7.88
CA SER A 11 3.78 -5.49 -6.64
C SER A 11 5.31 -5.42 -6.50
N GLY A 12 5.80 -5.43 -5.26
CA GLY A 12 7.23 -5.51 -4.93
C GLY A 12 7.83 -4.21 -4.39
N ASN A 13 8.41 -4.28 -3.18
CA ASN A 13 9.11 -3.18 -2.49
C ASN A 13 8.36 -1.83 -2.51
N ILE A 14 7.06 -1.87 -2.26
CA ILE A 14 6.22 -0.67 -2.20
C ILE A 14 6.08 -0.19 -0.76
N ASP A 15 6.51 1.05 -0.51
CA ASP A 15 6.44 1.75 0.76
C ASP A 15 5.90 3.17 0.59
N GLU A 16 5.84 3.96 1.66
CA GLU A 16 5.31 5.33 1.66
C GLU A 16 6.02 6.27 0.67
N ASN A 17 7.30 6.01 0.34
CA ASN A 17 8.08 6.83 -0.57
C ASN A 17 7.83 6.45 -2.04
N THR A 18 7.55 5.18 -2.31
CA THR A 18 7.41 4.65 -3.68
C THR A 18 5.97 4.58 -4.17
N ILE A 19 4.99 4.47 -3.27
CA ILE A 19 3.58 4.23 -3.61
C ILE A 19 3.00 5.29 -4.55
N LEU A 20 3.33 6.57 -4.36
CA LEU A 20 2.82 7.65 -5.21
C LEU A 20 3.38 7.58 -6.63
N ALA A 21 4.66 7.23 -6.78
CA ALA A 21 5.29 7.10 -8.09
C ALA A 21 4.67 5.93 -8.87
N VAL A 22 4.42 4.80 -8.20
CA VAL A 22 3.76 3.63 -8.79
C VAL A 22 2.31 3.95 -9.15
N ALA A 23 1.55 4.61 -8.29
CA ALA A 23 0.17 5.00 -8.59
C ALA A 23 0.08 5.90 -9.85
N LYS A 24 1.04 6.81 -10.02
CA LYS A 24 1.12 7.69 -11.19
C LYS A 24 1.42 6.96 -12.50
N THR A 25 1.87 5.71 -12.48
CA THR A 25 2.05 4.94 -13.73
C THR A 25 0.72 4.56 -14.36
N GLY A 26 -0.38 4.60 -13.59
CA GLY A 26 -1.76 4.33 -14.01
C GLY A 26 -2.23 2.90 -13.78
N VAL A 27 -1.54 2.12 -12.93
CA VAL A 27 -1.98 0.76 -12.57
C VAL A 27 -3.29 0.80 -11.79
N ASP A 28 -4.10 -0.24 -11.95
CA ASP A 28 -5.42 -0.34 -11.30
C ASP A 28 -5.29 -0.72 -9.82
N TYR A 29 -4.33 -1.56 -9.50
CA TYR A 29 -4.08 -2.06 -8.15
C TYR A 29 -2.61 -1.97 -7.77
N ILE A 30 -2.37 -1.76 -6.48
CA ILE A 30 -1.06 -1.81 -5.85
C ILE A 30 -1.15 -2.78 -4.70
N SER A 31 -0.34 -3.85 -4.73
CA SER A 31 -0.20 -4.73 -3.58
C SER A 31 1.09 -4.46 -2.83
N THR A 32 0.99 -4.44 -1.51
CA THR A 32 2.15 -4.36 -0.62
C THR A 32 1.98 -5.30 0.56
N GLY A 33 3.02 -6.09 0.83
CA GLY A 33 3.07 -6.91 2.03
C GLY A 33 3.42 -6.10 3.28
N SER A 34 3.82 -4.83 3.15
CA SER A 34 4.25 -4.02 4.29
C SER A 34 3.15 -3.81 5.33
N ILE A 35 1.90 -3.69 4.88
CA ILE A 35 0.72 -3.47 5.74
C ILE A 35 0.34 -4.67 6.61
N THR A 36 0.82 -5.87 6.28
CA THR A 36 0.54 -7.10 7.03
C THR A 36 1.79 -7.74 7.65
N LYS A 37 2.95 -7.62 6.99
CA LYS A 37 4.24 -8.13 7.48
C LYS A 37 4.79 -7.28 8.62
N ASN A 38 4.60 -5.96 8.56
CA ASN A 38 5.11 -5.04 9.56
C ASN A 38 3.99 -4.63 10.51
N ILE A 39 4.34 -4.34 11.76
CA ILE A 39 3.39 -3.91 12.79
C ILE A 39 3.85 -2.57 13.35
N GLN A 40 2.99 -1.56 13.24
CA GLN A 40 3.09 -0.33 14.01
C GLN A 40 1.95 -0.33 15.03
N ALA A 41 2.27 -0.67 16.28
CA ALA A 41 1.28 -0.73 17.35
C ALA A 41 0.77 0.68 17.67
N ILE A 42 -0.55 0.82 17.82
CA ILE A 42 -1.18 2.05 18.31
C ILE A 42 -1.01 2.09 19.82
N ASP A 43 -0.53 3.23 20.34
CA ASP A 43 -0.41 3.45 21.77
C ASP A 43 -1.81 3.69 22.37
N LEU A 44 -2.22 2.82 23.29
CA LEU A 44 -3.54 2.82 23.91
C LEU A 44 -3.39 2.94 25.42
N SER A 45 -4.17 3.84 26.03
CA SER A 45 -4.22 4.04 27.48
C SER A 45 -5.66 3.95 27.97
N LEU A 46 -5.88 3.15 29.01
CA LEU A 46 -7.16 3.05 29.71
C LEU A 46 -7.07 3.85 31.01
N ARG A 47 -8.00 4.78 31.21
CA ARG A 47 -8.09 5.62 32.42
C ARG A 47 -9.40 5.32 33.16
N PHE A 48 -9.29 5.01 34.44
CA PHE A 48 -10.42 4.60 35.31
C PHE A 48 -10.88 5.69 36.29
N ASN A 49 -10.41 6.92 36.09
CA ASN A 49 -10.76 8.06 36.93
C ASN A 49 -12.18 8.57 36.64
#